data_AF-A0A9E3DNV6-F1
#
_entry.id   AF-A0A9E3DNV6-F1
#
_cell.length_a   1.000
_cell.length_b   1.000
_cell.length_c   1.000
_cell.angle_alpha   90.00
_cell.angle_beta   90.00
_cell.angle_gamma   90.00
#
_symmetry.space_group_name_H-M   'P 1'
#
loop_
_entity.id
_entity.type
_entity.pdbx_description
1 polymer ?
#
loop_
_entity_poly.entity_id
_entity_poly.type
_entity_poly.pdbx_seq_one_letter_code
_entity_poly.pdbx_strand_id
1 'polypeptide(L)' 'TRVIAEPDIANQPSIRAFGHAGFRRVGKIAIGEKQAVLLVRARTEADLPAL' A
#
# COMPACT_ATOMS: atom_id res chain seq x y z
N THR A 1 5.15 -3.42 -13.80
CA THR A 1 4.26 -4.02 -12.77
C THR A 1 4.37 -3.22 -11.48
N ARG A 2 3.32 -3.15 -10.65
CA ARG A 2 3.29 -2.37 -9.39
C ARG A 2 2.92 -3.23 -8.20
N VAL A 3 3.27 -2.77 -7.00
CA VAL A 3 2.83 -3.34 -5.72
C VAL A 3 1.90 -2.33 -5.05
N ILE A 4 0.79 -2.81 -4.50
CA ILE A 4 -0.25 -2.00 -3.87
C ILE A 4 -0.36 -2.44 -2.41
N ALA A 5 -0.43 -1.46 -1.50
CA ALA A 5 -0.85 -1.67 -0.12
C ALA A 5 -2.20 -0.97 0.09
N GLU A 6 -3.10 -1.62 0.82
CA GLU A 6 -4.47 -1.15 1.09
C GLU A 6 -4.84 -1.16 2.60
N PRO A 7 -4.04 -0.51 3.47
CA PRO A 7 -4.41 -0.36 4.87
C PRO A 7 -5.69 0.45 5.01
N ASP A 8 -6.45 0.16 6.07
CA ASP A 8 -7.52 1.04 6.54
C ASP A 8 -6.95 2.45 6.85
N ILE A 9 -7.72 3.49 6.55
CA ILE A 9 -7.36 4.89 6.79
C ILE A 9 -7.10 5.19 8.28
N ALA A 10 -7.72 4.46 9.19
CA ALA A 10 -7.49 4.57 10.61
C ALA A 10 -6.17 3.93 11.06
N ASN A 11 -5.60 3.00 10.26
CA ASN A 11 -4.35 2.34 10.57
C ASN A 11 -3.12 3.19 10.20
N GLN A 12 -2.97 4.31 10.91
CA GLN A 12 -1.86 5.24 10.74
C GLN A 12 -0.47 4.60 10.93
N PRO A 13 -0.25 3.65 11.86
CA PRO A 13 1.03 2.93 11.96
C PRO A 13 1.44 2.24 10.66
N SER A 14 0.55 1.44 10.06
CA SER A 14 0.84 0.77 8.79
C SER A 14 1.04 1.76 7.65
N ILE A 15 0.24 2.83 7.59
CA ILE A 15 0.40 3.85 6.54
C ILE A 15 1.78 4.52 6.60
N ARG A 16 2.28 4.84 7.82
CA ARG A 16 3.64 5.37 7.99
C ARG A 16 4.71 4.36 7.60
N ALA A 17 4.56 3.10 8.01
CA ALA A 17 5.49 2.03 7.66
C ALA A 17 5.62 1.85 6.14
N PHE A 18 4.50 1.83 5.40
CA PHE A 18 4.51 1.78 3.95
C PHE A 18 5.17 3.02 3.31
N GLY A 19 4.92 4.21 3.87
CA GLY A 19 5.61 5.43 3.45
C GLY A 19 7.13 5.34 3.58
N HIS A 20 7.62 4.85 4.73
CA HIS A 20 9.05 4.59 4.94
C HIS A 20 9.61 3.51 3.99
N ALA A 21 8.78 2.54 3.57
CA ALA A 21 9.14 1.52 2.59
C ALA A 21 9.04 2.01 1.11
N GLY A 22 8.83 3.31 0.89
CA GLY A 22 8.83 3.94 -0.43
C GLY A 22 7.48 3.89 -1.17
N PHE A 23 6.40 3.48 -0.51
CA PHE A 23 5.07 3.56 -1.10
C PHE A 23 4.52 4.98 -1.06
N ARG A 24 3.83 5.39 -2.13
CA ARG A 24 3.21 6.71 -2.27
C ARG A 24 1.70 6.58 -2.25
N ARG A 25 1.02 7.44 -1.48
CA ARG A 25 -0.45 7.53 -1.48
C ARG A 25 -0.95 7.99 -2.86
N VAL A 26 -1.96 7.32 -3.39
CA VAL A 26 -2.58 7.66 -4.69
C VAL A 26 -4.08 7.86 -4.62
N GLY A 27 -4.72 7.49 -3.52
CA GLY A 27 -6.16 7.69 -3.35
C GLY A 27 -6.72 7.00 -2.12
N LYS A 28 -8.04 7.05 -2.00
CA LYS A 28 -8.83 6.35 -1.01
C LYS A 28 -9.97 5.63 -1.70
N ILE A 29 -10.35 4.45 -1.22
CA ILE A 29 -11.52 3.74 -1.71
C ILE A 29 -12.34 3.19 -0.54
N ALA A 30 -13.64 3.09 -0.71
CA ALA A 30 -14.49 2.33 0.21
C ALA A 30 -14.42 0.84 -0.17
N ILE A 31 -14.22 -0.04 0.81
CA ILE A 31 -14.23 -1.51 0.65
C ILE A 31 -15.11 -2.09 1.76
N GLY A 32 -16.34 -2.48 1.41
CA GLY A 32 -17.33 -2.86 2.42
C GLY A 32 -17.53 -1.71 3.43
N GLU A 33 -17.35 -1.99 4.71
CA GLU A 33 -17.51 -1.01 5.79
C GLU A 33 -16.24 -0.17 6.07
N LYS A 34 -15.09 -0.51 5.47
CA LYS A 34 -13.83 0.22 5.69
C LYS A 34 -13.53 1.23 4.59
N GLN A 35 -12.76 2.26 4.95
CA GLN A 35 -12.09 3.14 3.99
C GLN A 35 -10.60 2.78 3.90
N ALA A 36 -10.14 2.33 2.74
CA ALA A 36 -8.75 2.01 2.50
C ALA A 36 -8.00 3.20 1.88
N VAL A 37 -6.74 3.40 2.28
CA VAL A 37 -5.81 4.27 1.56
C VAL A 37 -5.05 3.41 0.56
N LEU A 38 -5.07 3.78 -0.72
CA LEU A 38 -4.26 3.12 -1.72
C LEU A 38 -2.86 3.72 -1.71
N LEU A 39 -1.85 2.89 -1.44
CA LEU A 39 -0.45 3.24 -1.60
C LEU A 39 0.20 2.35 -2.66
N VAL A 40 1.04 2.92 -3.51
CA VAL A 40 1.71 2.20 -4.60
C VAL A 40 3.21 2.39 -4.57
N ARG A 41 3.95 1.36 -4.98
CA ARG A 41 5.34 1.49 -5.41
C ARG A 41 5.59 0.72 -6.71
N ALA A 42 6.67 1.08 -7.40
CA ALA A 42 7.18 0.28 -8.51
C ALA A 42 7.61 -1.10 -8.00
N ARG A 43 7.26 -2.15 -8.74
CA ARG A 43 7.73 -3.51 -8.42
C ARG A 43 9.21 -3.62 -8.75
N THR A 44 10.00 -4.19 -7.85
CA THR A 44 11.41 -4.54 -8.09
C THR A 44 11.56 -6.05 -8.23
N GLU A 45 12.74 -6.53 -8.63
CA GLU A 45 13.03 -7.98 -8.67
C GLU A 45 12.88 -8.63 -7.29
N ALA A 46 13.18 -7.90 -6.21
CA ALA A 46 13.02 -8.37 -4.84
C ALA A 46 11.56 -8.65 -4.43
N ASP A 47 10.58 -8.14 -5.20
CA ASP A 47 9.15 -8.40 -4.99
C ASP A 47 8.65 -9.64 -5.72
N LEU A 48 9.50 -10.27 -6.55
CA LEU A 48 9.11 -11.47 -7.28
C LEU A 48 9.19 -12.69 -6.35
N PRO A 49 8.30 -13.68 -6.51
CA PRO A 49 8.47 -14.96 -5.84
C PRO A 49 9.85 -15.53 -6.19
N ALA A 50 10.52 -16.13 -5.21
CA ALA A 50 11.69 -16.94 -5.51
C ALA A 50 11.25 -18.07 -6.46
N LEU A 51 12.01 -18.26 -7.55
CA LEU A 51 11.83 -19.37 -8.49
C LEU A 51 12.14 -20.70 -7.81
#